data_AF-A0A0F9I7A2-F1
#
_entry.id   AF-A0A0F9I7A2-F1
#
_cell.length_a   1.000
_cell.length_b   1.000
_cell.length_c   1.000
_cell.angle_alpha   90.00
_cell.angle_beta   90.00
_cell.angle_gamma   90.00
#
_symmetry.space_group_name_H-M   'P 1'
#
loop_
_entity.id
_entity.type
_entity.pdbx_description
1 polymer ?
#
loop_
_entity_poly.entity_id
_entity_poly.type
_entity_poly.pdbx_seq_one_letter_code
_entity_poly.pdbx_strand_id
1 'polypeptide(L)'
;MLVASGSGGGKSYLANHYFASELRQGGEAIIMEDGNSYDKLTEVFNGVILQHDDERPFTFNPFLLDGHDVVETPTLGKGLTEGKLLYLITLLKLISGDKGNTNDPEVTNTVLEVLVTGYYSAMWSIENPIFKFDTFFEHCKAYIGSLVKTKAIPRKSFDPNV
;
A
#
# COMPACT_ATOMS: atom_id res chain seq x y z
N MET A 1 -15.23 -20.51 -0.09
CA MET A 1 -15.10 -21.81 0.60
C MET A 1 -14.18 -21.63 1.79
N LEU A 2 -14.53 -22.15 2.97
CA LEU A 2 -13.64 -22.15 4.14
C LEU A 2 -13.08 -23.57 4.33
N VAL A 3 -11.75 -23.71 4.34
CA VAL A 3 -11.05 -24.97 4.61
C VAL A 3 -10.25 -24.82 5.90
N ALA A 4 -10.68 -25.49 6.97
CA ALA A 4 -10.05 -25.40 8.29
C ALA A 4 -9.71 -26.81 8.82
N SER A 5 -8.50 -26.95 9.34
CA SER A 5 -7.97 -28.19 9.94
C SER A 5 -6.65 -27.87 10.68
N GLY A 6 -6.21 -28.75 11.58
CA GLY A 6 -4.90 -28.62 12.24
C GLY A 6 -3.72 -28.64 11.26
N SER A 7 -2.52 -28.31 11.74
CA SER A 7 -1.29 -28.49 10.94
C SER A 7 -1.15 -29.96 10.51
N GLY A 8 -0.75 -30.20 9.27
CA GLY A 8 -0.69 -31.56 8.68
C GLY A 8 -2.05 -32.19 8.34
N GLY A 9 -3.18 -31.56 8.66
CA GLY A 9 -4.52 -32.12 8.43
C GLY A 9 -5.04 -32.02 6.98
N GLY A 10 -4.15 -31.90 5.98
CA GLY A 10 -4.51 -32.00 4.56
C GLY A 10 -5.15 -30.76 3.91
N LYS A 11 -5.11 -29.58 4.56
CA LYS A 11 -5.69 -28.34 4.01
C LYS A 11 -5.14 -28.00 2.62
N SER A 12 -3.81 -27.93 2.49
CA SER A 12 -3.15 -27.60 1.23
C SER A 12 -3.40 -28.67 0.18
N TYR A 13 -3.45 -29.95 0.56
CA TYR A 13 -3.78 -31.05 -0.37
C TYR A 13 -5.16 -30.86 -1.00
N LEU A 14 -6.20 -30.63 -0.17
CA LEU A 14 -7.56 -30.39 -0.65
C LEU A 14 -7.64 -29.12 -1.51
N ALA A 15 -7.04 -28.02 -1.05
CA ALA A 15 -7.06 -26.76 -1.76
C ALA A 15 -6.34 -26.85 -3.12
N ASN A 16 -5.20 -27.54 -3.19
CA ASN A 16 -4.44 -27.73 -4.43
C ASN A 16 -5.24 -28.53 -5.47
N HIS A 17 -5.95 -29.59 -5.04
CA HIS A 17 -6.88 -30.32 -5.93
C HIS A 17 -8.02 -29.45 -6.44
N TYR A 18 -8.62 -28.64 -5.55
CA TYR A 18 -9.67 -27.70 -5.94
C TYR A 18 -9.16 -26.70 -6.98
N PHE A 19 -8.05 -26.01 -6.71
CA PHE A 19 -7.48 -25.04 -7.64
C PHE A 19 -7.09 -25.69 -8.97
N ALA A 20 -6.51 -26.90 -8.96
CA ALA A 20 -6.21 -27.62 -10.19
C ALA A 20 -7.46 -27.95 -11.02
N SER A 21 -8.61 -28.17 -10.39
CA SER A 21 -9.88 -28.36 -11.10
C SER A 21 -10.38 -27.07 -11.74
N GLU A 22 -10.38 -25.96 -10.99
CA GLU A 22 -10.80 -24.64 -11.49
C GLU A 22 -9.91 -24.15 -12.63
N LEU A 23 -8.58 -24.26 -12.48
CA LEU A 23 -7.61 -23.85 -13.50
C LEU A 23 -7.77 -24.69 -14.80
N ARG A 24 -8.07 -25.99 -14.71
CA ARG A 24 -8.35 -26.82 -15.91
C ARG A 24 -9.61 -26.38 -16.65
N GLN A 25 -10.55 -25.76 -15.97
CA GLN A 25 -11.78 -25.25 -16.56
C GLN A 25 -11.62 -23.82 -17.11
N GLY A 26 -10.42 -23.25 -17.03
CA GLY A 26 -10.12 -21.89 -17.48
C GLY A 26 -10.34 -20.82 -16.40
N GLY A 27 -10.47 -21.21 -15.12
CA GLY A 27 -10.46 -20.27 -14.01
C GLY A 27 -9.08 -19.62 -13.80
N GLU A 28 -9.05 -18.55 -13.01
CA GLU A 28 -7.83 -17.85 -12.59
C GLU A 28 -7.70 -17.92 -11.07
N ALA A 29 -6.47 -18.00 -10.56
CA ALA A 29 -6.20 -18.07 -9.13
C ALA A 29 -5.03 -17.16 -8.74
N ILE A 30 -5.22 -16.38 -7.68
CA ILE A 30 -4.15 -15.70 -6.95
C ILE A 30 -4.04 -16.40 -5.60
N ILE A 31 -2.86 -16.94 -5.31
CA ILE A 31 -2.59 -17.72 -4.09
C ILE A 31 -1.60 -16.93 -3.23
N MET A 32 -2.02 -16.61 -2.01
CA MET A 32 -1.13 -16.09 -0.97
C MET A 32 -0.82 -17.23 0.01
N GLU A 33 0.45 -17.64 0.07
CA GLU A 33 0.91 -18.65 1.01
C GLU A 33 2.20 -18.24 1.71
N ASP A 34 2.48 -18.90 2.83
CA ASP A 34 3.77 -18.87 3.52
C ASP A 34 4.36 -20.28 3.44
N GLY A 35 5.18 -20.53 2.40
CA GLY A 35 5.70 -21.84 2.05
C GLY A 35 5.73 -22.09 0.55
N ASN A 36 5.65 -23.36 0.16
CA ASN A 36 5.79 -23.84 -1.21
C ASN A 36 4.78 -24.94 -1.57
N SER A 37 3.59 -24.89 -0.96
CA SER A 37 2.56 -25.92 -1.12
C SER A 37 1.97 -25.93 -2.53
N TYR A 38 2.10 -24.84 -3.29
CA TYR A 38 1.51 -24.68 -4.61
C TYR A 38 2.53 -24.56 -5.75
N ASP A 39 3.83 -24.76 -5.52
CA ASP A 39 4.89 -24.67 -6.55
C ASP A 39 4.59 -25.57 -7.76
N LYS A 40 4.26 -26.84 -7.53
CA LYS A 40 3.92 -27.79 -8.60
C LYS A 40 2.67 -27.40 -9.37
N LEU A 41 1.69 -26.81 -8.68
CA LEU A 41 0.48 -26.31 -9.34
C LEU A 41 0.85 -25.17 -10.28
N THR A 42 1.67 -24.24 -9.79
CA THR A 42 2.18 -23.11 -10.56
C THR A 42 2.98 -23.57 -11.77
N GLU A 43 3.87 -24.57 -11.62
CA GLU A 43 4.62 -25.17 -12.73
C GLU A 43 3.71 -25.78 -13.79
N VAL A 44 2.73 -26.60 -13.39
CA VAL A 44 1.83 -27.32 -14.32
C VAL A 44 0.94 -26.37 -15.12
N PHE A 45 0.53 -25.25 -14.54
CA PHE A 45 -0.34 -24.26 -15.18
C PHE A 45 0.41 -23.03 -15.69
N ASN A 46 1.75 -23.08 -15.77
CA ASN A 46 2.62 -21.98 -16.21
C ASN A 46 2.36 -20.65 -15.49
N GLY A 47 2.06 -20.71 -14.19
CA GLY A 47 1.86 -19.54 -13.36
C GLY A 47 3.17 -18.84 -12.99
N VAL A 48 3.04 -17.72 -12.28
CA VAL A 48 4.18 -16.90 -11.84
C VAL A 48 4.23 -16.91 -10.32
N ILE A 49 5.40 -17.23 -9.77
CA ILE A 49 5.67 -17.12 -8.33
C ILE A 49 6.26 -15.74 -8.05
N LEU A 50 5.60 -14.98 -7.18
CA LEU A 50 6.15 -13.75 -6.61
C LEU A 50 6.56 -14.05 -5.16
N GLN A 51 7.85 -14.23 -4.94
CA GLN A 51 8.42 -14.53 -3.63
C GLN A 51 9.55 -13.56 -3.30
N HIS A 52 9.84 -13.41 -2.00
CA HIS A 52 10.99 -12.64 -1.57
C HIS A 52 12.29 -13.32 -2.05
N ASP A 53 13.21 -12.49 -2.54
CA ASP A 53 14.56 -12.88 -2.95
C ASP A 53 15.50 -11.83 -2.35
N ASP A 54 16.44 -12.26 -1.52
CA ASP A 54 17.35 -11.36 -0.80
C ASP A 54 18.28 -10.59 -1.75
N GLU A 55 18.66 -11.19 -2.89
CA GLU A 55 19.51 -10.56 -3.89
C GLU A 55 18.70 -9.68 -4.85
N ARG A 56 17.46 -10.05 -5.12
CA ARG A 56 16.55 -9.39 -6.06
C ARG A 56 15.15 -9.23 -5.47
N PRO A 57 14.99 -8.41 -4.42
CA PRO A 57 13.69 -8.26 -3.78
C PRO A 57 12.69 -7.72 -4.78
N PHE A 58 11.51 -8.33 -4.86
CA PHE A 58 10.44 -7.74 -5.63
C PHE A 58 10.08 -6.38 -5.00
N THR A 59 9.96 -5.35 -5.84
CA THR A 59 9.66 -4.00 -5.39
C THR A 59 8.27 -3.60 -5.87
N PHE A 60 7.48 -3.01 -4.99
CA PHE A 60 6.23 -2.35 -5.34
C PHE A 60 6.32 -0.88 -4.95
N ASN A 61 5.88 0.02 -5.84
CA ASN A 61 5.80 1.43 -5.53
C ASN A 61 4.36 1.79 -5.10
N PRO A 62 4.12 1.99 -3.79
CA PRO A 62 2.78 2.23 -3.26
C PRO A 62 2.19 3.58 -3.69
N PHE A 63 3.03 4.51 -4.15
CA PHE A 63 2.60 5.83 -4.60
C PHE A 63 2.11 5.85 -6.04
N LEU A 64 2.39 4.81 -6.84
CA LEU A 64 1.79 4.69 -8.17
C LEU A 64 0.28 4.60 -8.05
N LEU A 65 -0.40 5.20 -9.01
CA LEU A 65 -1.85 5.22 -9.11
C LEU A 65 -2.31 4.39 -10.29
N ASP A 66 -3.34 3.60 -10.08
CA ASP A 66 -4.12 2.97 -11.15
C ASP A 66 -5.51 3.62 -11.30
N GLY A 67 -6.37 3.03 -12.14
CA GLY A 67 -7.73 3.54 -12.39
C GLY A 67 -8.69 3.41 -11.20
N HIS A 68 -8.36 2.60 -10.18
CA HIS A 68 -9.16 2.41 -8.97
C HIS A 68 -8.68 3.29 -7.81
N ASP A 69 -7.50 3.88 -7.93
CA ASP A 69 -6.90 4.76 -6.92
C ASP A 69 -7.39 6.22 -7.00
N VAL A 70 -8.05 6.60 -8.09
CA VAL A 70 -8.43 7.99 -8.37
C VAL A 70 -9.94 8.12 -8.52
N VAL A 71 -10.50 9.16 -7.92
CA VAL A 71 -11.87 9.61 -8.13
C VAL A 71 -11.85 11.02 -8.70
N GLU A 72 -12.71 11.30 -9.68
CA GLU A 72 -12.89 12.64 -10.23
C GLU A 72 -14.35 13.03 -10.13
N THR A 73 -14.62 14.15 -9.45
CA THR A 73 -15.98 14.68 -9.31
C THR A 73 -16.05 16.08 -9.88
N PRO A 74 -17.20 16.50 -10.44
CA PRO A 74 -17.36 17.86 -10.95
C PRO A 74 -17.16 18.96 -9.89
N THR A 75 -17.40 18.65 -8.62
CA THR A 75 -17.36 19.60 -7.50
C THR A 75 -16.02 19.66 -6.77
N LEU A 76 -15.36 18.53 -6.54
CA LEU A 76 -14.10 18.45 -5.79
C LEU A 76 -12.87 18.29 -6.70
N GLY A 77 -13.08 18.10 -8.00
CA GLY A 77 -12.02 17.79 -8.94
C GLY A 77 -11.47 16.37 -8.75
N LYS A 78 -10.22 16.19 -9.14
CA LYS A 78 -9.49 14.92 -9.04
C LYS A 78 -8.95 14.72 -7.62
N GLY A 79 -9.14 13.53 -7.08
CA GLY A 79 -8.74 13.13 -5.73
C GLY A 79 -8.38 11.65 -5.66
N LEU A 80 -7.78 11.24 -4.54
CA LEU A 80 -7.59 9.83 -4.26
C LEU A 80 -8.90 9.21 -3.78
N THR A 81 -9.08 7.91 -4.02
CA THR A 81 -10.12 7.15 -3.31
C THR A 81 -9.79 7.05 -1.82
N GLU A 82 -10.83 6.90 -0.98
CA GLU A 82 -10.66 6.72 0.46
C GLU A 82 -9.76 5.53 0.80
N GLY A 83 -9.89 4.44 0.04
CA GLY A 83 -9.06 3.24 0.20
C GLY A 83 -7.58 3.52 -0.05
N LYS A 84 -7.24 4.21 -1.14
CA LYS A 84 -5.85 4.56 -1.46
C LYS A 84 -5.26 5.52 -0.44
N LEU A 85 -6.03 6.53 -0.03
CA LEU A 85 -5.61 7.49 0.99
C LEU A 85 -5.33 6.81 2.33
N LEU A 86 -6.25 5.96 2.81
CA LEU A 86 -6.09 5.20 4.04
C LEU A 86 -4.88 4.26 3.98
N TYR A 87 -4.68 3.58 2.86
CA TYR A 87 -3.53 2.70 2.63
C TYR A 87 -2.21 3.46 2.77
N LEU A 88 -2.07 4.60 2.09
CA LEU A 88 -0.86 5.41 2.14
C LEU A 88 -0.59 5.97 3.54
N ILE A 89 -1.60 6.49 4.22
CA ILE A 89 -1.46 6.98 5.60
C ILE A 89 -1.01 5.84 6.53
N THR A 90 -1.62 4.66 6.40
CA THR A 90 -1.26 3.48 7.22
C THR A 90 0.18 3.03 6.97
N LEU A 91 0.59 2.97 5.70
CA LEU A 91 1.96 2.66 5.33
C LEU A 91 2.95 3.67 5.91
N LEU A 92 2.66 4.97 5.76
CA LEU A 92 3.52 6.06 6.25
C LEU A 92 3.73 6.00 7.77
N LYS A 93 2.69 5.68 8.54
CA LYS A 93 2.83 5.45 9.99
C LYS A 93 3.75 4.27 10.30
N LEU A 94 3.55 3.16 9.61
CA LEU A 94 4.29 1.93 9.83
C LEU A 94 5.79 2.14 9.57
N ILE A 95 6.14 2.83 8.48
CA ILE A 95 7.55 3.10 8.14
C ILE A 95 8.16 4.23 8.97
N SER A 96 7.35 5.15 9.52
CA SER A 96 7.83 6.21 10.42
C SER A 96 8.15 5.68 11.82
N GLY A 97 7.91 4.40 12.10
CA GLY A 97 8.26 3.76 13.35
C GLY A 97 7.31 4.10 14.51
N ASP A 98 6.09 4.58 14.24
CA ASP A 98 5.08 4.81 15.27
C ASP A 98 4.55 3.46 15.79
N LYS A 99 5.30 2.86 16.73
CA LYS A 99 4.97 1.58 17.38
C LYS A 99 4.15 1.75 18.66
N GLY A 100 3.70 2.95 18.99
CA GLY A 100 2.81 3.16 20.13
C GLY A 100 2.79 4.60 20.63
N ASN A 101 1.57 5.12 20.81
CA ASN A 101 1.27 6.30 21.62
C ASN A 101 2.19 7.51 21.38
N THR A 102 2.25 8.01 20.15
CA THR A 102 2.47 9.45 19.99
C THR A 102 1.28 10.19 20.62
N ASN A 103 1.54 11.29 21.33
CA ASN A 103 0.59 11.99 22.20
C ASN A 103 -0.66 12.57 21.51
N ASP A 104 -0.89 12.32 20.22
CA ASP A 104 -2.18 12.56 19.58
C ASP A 104 -2.26 11.86 18.19
N PRO A 105 -2.74 10.61 18.10
CA PRO A 105 -2.81 9.88 16.84
C PRO A 105 -3.73 10.58 15.82
N GLU A 106 -4.70 11.38 16.26
CA GLU A 106 -5.57 12.16 15.37
C GLU A 106 -4.81 13.28 14.64
N VAL A 107 -3.95 14.02 15.36
CA VAL A 107 -3.15 15.11 14.76
C VAL A 107 -2.20 14.55 13.71
N THR A 108 -1.54 13.42 13.99
CA THR A 108 -0.65 12.76 13.02
C THR A 108 -1.41 12.31 11.77
N ASN A 109 -2.63 11.79 11.93
CA ASN A 109 -3.45 11.38 10.79
C ASN A 109 -3.81 12.56 9.91
N THR A 110 -4.30 13.64 10.52
CA THR A 110 -4.67 14.85 9.78
C THR A 110 -3.48 15.45 9.04
N VAL A 111 -2.29 15.46 9.65
CA VAL A 111 -1.07 15.94 9.00
C VAL A 111 -0.70 15.08 7.80
N LEU A 112 -0.68 13.76 7.96
CA LEU A 112 -0.37 12.83 6.87
C LEU A 112 -1.41 12.92 5.74
N GLU A 113 -2.69 13.04 6.08
CA GLU A 113 -3.78 13.19 5.11
C GLU A 113 -3.61 14.45 4.28
N VAL A 114 -3.29 15.59 4.92
CA VAL A 114 -3.03 16.85 4.21
C VAL A 114 -1.79 16.75 3.32
N LEU A 115 -0.71 16.12 3.79
CA LEU A 115 0.52 15.94 3.01
C LEU A 115 0.30 15.02 1.81
N VAL A 116 -0.38 13.90 1.98
CA VAL A 116 -0.68 12.95 0.89
C VAL A 116 -1.58 13.61 -0.15
N THR A 117 -2.68 14.24 0.29
CA THR A 117 -3.61 14.91 -0.63
C THR A 117 -2.93 16.06 -1.37
N GLY A 118 -2.20 16.91 -0.63
CA GLY A 118 -1.45 18.02 -1.21
C GLY A 118 -0.40 17.58 -2.22
N TYR A 119 0.29 16.48 -1.96
CA TYR A 119 1.25 15.89 -2.89
C TYR A 119 0.59 15.50 -4.21
N TYR A 120 -0.50 14.75 -4.19
CA TYR A 120 -1.16 14.33 -5.43
C TYR A 120 -1.78 15.48 -6.21
N SER A 121 -2.39 16.46 -5.52
CA SER A 121 -2.87 17.69 -6.16
C SER A 121 -1.75 18.46 -6.87
N ALA A 122 -0.56 18.57 -6.25
CA ALA A 122 0.60 19.19 -6.87
C ALA A 122 1.10 18.39 -8.07
N MET A 123 1.21 17.07 -7.93
CA MET A 123 1.69 16.18 -9.00
C MET A 123 0.78 16.14 -10.22
N TRP A 124 -0.55 16.19 -10.05
CA TRP A 124 -1.47 16.25 -11.19
C TRP A 124 -1.39 17.56 -11.99
N SER A 125 -0.76 18.59 -11.44
CA SER A 125 -0.52 19.85 -12.16
C SER A 125 0.76 19.82 -13.00
N ILE A 126 1.56 18.76 -12.90
CA ILE A 126 2.82 18.58 -13.63
C ILE A 126 2.56 17.72 -14.87
N GLU A 127 3.21 18.05 -15.99
CA GLU A 127 3.19 17.22 -17.19
C GLU A 127 3.99 15.93 -16.96
N ASN A 128 3.37 14.76 -17.19
CA ASN A 128 3.96 13.42 -16.98
C ASN A 128 4.53 13.20 -15.55
N PRO A 129 3.69 13.21 -14.51
CA PRO A 129 4.14 13.05 -13.14
C PRO A 129 4.71 11.66 -12.87
N ILE A 130 5.82 11.60 -12.13
CA ILE A 130 6.41 10.36 -11.63
C ILE A 130 6.02 10.19 -10.17
N PHE A 131 5.04 9.34 -9.88
CA PHE A 131 4.61 9.10 -8.50
C PHE A 131 5.52 8.08 -7.81
N LYS A 132 6.33 8.52 -6.84
CA LYS A 132 7.16 7.66 -6.00
C LYS A 132 7.39 8.25 -4.61
N PHE A 133 8.00 7.47 -3.72
CA PHE A 133 8.28 7.95 -2.37
C PHE A 133 9.23 9.16 -2.36
N ASP A 134 10.26 9.19 -3.21
CA ASP A 134 11.22 10.30 -3.26
C ASP A 134 10.54 11.65 -3.54
N THR A 135 9.62 11.68 -4.50
CA THR A 135 8.90 12.90 -4.90
C THR A 135 7.90 13.32 -3.82
N PHE A 136 7.28 12.35 -3.14
CA PHE A 136 6.47 12.62 -1.94
C PHE A 136 7.33 13.19 -0.81
N PHE A 137 8.51 12.63 -0.56
CA PHE A 137 9.41 13.07 0.50
C PHE A 137 9.90 14.51 0.26
N GLU A 138 10.27 14.86 -0.98
CA GLU A 138 10.65 16.24 -1.33
C GLU A 138 9.46 17.21 -1.18
N HIS A 139 8.24 16.78 -1.53
CA HIS A 139 7.03 17.54 -1.22
C HIS A 139 6.90 17.77 0.30
N CYS A 140 7.01 16.74 1.13
CA CYS A 140 6.95 16.90 2.58
C CYS A 140 7.97 17.91 3.11
N LYS A 141 9.23 17.85 2.67
CA LYS A 141 10.26 18.81 3.10
C LYS A 141 9.91 20.26 2.78
N ALA A 142 9.33 20.51 1.61
CA ALA A 142 8.94 21.86 1.21
C ALA A 142 7.74 22.39 2.01
N TYR A 143 6.75 21.54 2.31
CA TYR A 143 5.44 21.99 2.81
C TYR A 143 5.23 21.78 4.32
N ILE A 144 5.95 20.86 4.97
CA ILE A 144 5.74 20.54 6.40
C ILE A 144 5.99 21.75 7.30
N GLY A 145 7.03 22.55 6.99
CA GLY A 145 7.39 23.74 7.76
C GLY A 145 6.32 24.84 7.71
N SER A 146 5.66 25.01 6.55
CA SER A 146 4.50 25.90 6.44
C SER A 146 3.28 25.33 7.14
N LEU A 147 3.03 24.02 7.00
CA LEU A 147 1.86 23.36 7.57
C LEU A 147 1.85 23.46 9.10
N VAL A 148 2.98 23.17 9.74
CA VAL A 148 3.16 23.25 11.21
C VAL A 148 2.92 24.68 11.72
N LYS A 149 3.37 25.71 10.98
CA LYS A 149 3.16 27.11 11.33
C LYS A 149 1.71 27.54 11.19
N THR A 150 1.05 27.17 10.09
CA THR A 150 -0.32 27.60 9.77
C THR A 150 -1.38 26.87 10.60
N LYS A 151 -1.17 25.58 10.90
CA LYS A 151 -2.13 24.74 11.63
C LYS A 151 -1.85 24.68 13.14
N ALA A 152 -0.88 25.43 13.65
CA ALA A 152 -0.46 25.44 15.06
C ALA A 152 -0.17 24.04 15.65
N ILE A 153 0.40 23.15 14.84
CA ILE A 153 0.68 21.76 15.24
C ILE A 153 1.84 21.76 16.26
N PRO A 154 1.78 20.95 17.34
CA PRO A 154 2.87 20.83 18.30
C PRO A 154 4.19 20.45 17.62
N ARG A 155 5.22 21.32 17.73
CA ARG A 155 6.52 21.14 17.05
C ARG A 155 7.25 19.84 17.42
N LYS A 156 7.01 19.30 18.62
CA LYS A 156 7.69 18.09 19.14
C LYS A 156 7.47 16.82 18.32
N SER A 157 6.44 16.76 17.46
CA SER A 157 6.12 15.53 16.69
C SER A 157 6.62 15.56 15.24
N PHE A 158 6.99 16.73 14.69
CA PHE A 158 7.23 16.90 13.25
C PHE A 158 8.38 17.85 12.87
N ASP A 159 9.08 18.43 13.84
CA ASP A 159 10.23 19.30 13.55
C ASP A 159 11.50 18.46 13.35
N PRO A 160 12.16 18.52 12.18
CA PRO A 160 13.41 17.80 11.94
C PRO A 160 14.60 18.37 12.72
N ASN A 161 14.44 19.50 13.42
CA ASN A 161 15.50 20.20 14.16
C ASN A 161 15.28 20.22 15.69
N VAL A 162 14.31 19.45 16.21
CA VAL A 162 14.04 19.30 17.65
C VAL A 162 14.56 17.98 18.16
#